data_AF-A0A0C2N287-F1
#
_entry.id   AF-A0A0C2N287-F1
#
_cell.length_a   1.000
_cell.length_b   1.000
_cell.length_c   1.000
_cell.angle_alpha   90.00
_cell.angle_beta   90.00
_cell.angle_gamma   90.00
#
_symmetry.space_group_name_H-M   'P 1'
#
loop_
_entity.id
_entity.type
_entity.pdbx_description
1 polymer ?
#
loop_
_entity_poly.entity_id
_entity_poly.type
_entity_poly.pdbx_seq_one_letter_code
_entity_poly.pdbx_strand_id
1 'polypeptide(L)'
;MFGAERMTGRIWYSYDEGNEWHDENTRAGDIIDIVPLDSPNDQLIASIYYSKHNDLSTLFLVNFSNVINRTCLVDDYESWYVPRFNGTCYHEQEVIYLKKKPSSICLNNQNFSSPIINKCPCSIEDFPWYHVTNYSEPYYYFKDNVCMYDPFSNFVESFKKCRNGGKPLPHLDGFPKLDPDSCAPPKTRVEEYSKYSHYCISEGSWKL
;
A
#
# COMPACT_ATOMS: atom_id res chain seq x y z
N MET A 1 15.23 1.01 12.48
CA MET A 1 16.00 0.14 11.56
C MET A 1 17.39 -0.09 12.14
N PHE A 2 18.03 -1.21 11.79
CA PHE A 2 19.37 -1.57 12.27
C PHE A 2 20.18 -2.28 11.18
N GLY A 3 21.49 -2.17 11.26
CA GLY A 3 22.44 -2.83 10.36
C GLY A 3 23.80 -3.03 11.03
N ALA A 4 24.59 -3.95 10.49
CA ALA A 4 25.97 -4.20 10.93
C ALA A 4 26.95 -3.83 9.83
N GLU A 5 28.03 -3.13 10.19
CA GLU A 5 29.18 -2.99 9.30
C GLU A 5 30.05 -4.25 9.37
N ARG A 6 30.39 -4.79 8.20
CA ARG A 6 31.17 -6.04 8.11
C ARG A 6 32.56 -5.84 8.68
N MET A 7 32.96 -6.74 9.59
CA MET A 7 34.33 -6.89 10.10
C MET A 7 34.89 -5.68 10.89
N THR A 8 34.04 -4.80 11.42
CA THR A 8 34.48 -3.61 12.19
C THR A 8 33.90 -3.54 13.61
N GLY A 9 32.94 -4.40 13.94
CA GLY A 9 32.23 -4.38 15.22
C GLY A 9 31.22 -3.24 15.38
N ARG A 10 30.98 -2.47 14.31
CA ARG A 10 30.11 -1.30 14.32
C ARG A 10 28.66 -1.65 13.98
N ILE A 11 27.73 -1.21 14.81
CA ILE A 11 26.29 -1.28 14.58
C ILE A 11 25.81 0.08 14.10
N TRP A 12 24.96 0.08 13.09
CA TRP A 12 24.23 1.23 12.57
C TRP A 12 22.76 1.14 12.96
N TYR A 13 22.15 2.25 13.34
CA TYR A 13 20.74 2.30 13.68
C TYR A 13 20.11 3.63 13.27
N SER A 14 18.80 3.59 13.07
CA SER A 14 17.97 4.74 12.73
C SER A 14 16.61 4.65 13.42
N TYR A 15 16.16 5.77 13.97
CA TYR A 15 14.86 5.91 14.66
C TYR A 15 13.78 6.57 13.80
N ASP A 16 14.17 7.10 12.64
CA ASP A 16 13.37 7.98 11.76
C ASP A 16 13.19 7.38 10.35
N GLU A 17 13.05 6.05 10.29
CA GLU A 17 12.84 5.29 9.05
C GLU A 17 14.00 5.36 8.04
N GLY A 18 15.21 5.60 8.53
CA GLY A 18 16.43 5.61 7.71
C GLY A 18 16.78 6.97 7.11
N ASN A 19 16.12 8.04 7.55
CA ASN A 19 16.47 9.41 7.12
C ASN A 19 17.80 9.85 7.73
N GLU A 20 18.00 9.59 9.03
CA GLU A 20 19.26 9.78 9.74
C GLU A 20 19.77 8.46 10.30
N TRP A 21 21.09 8.27 10.23
CA TRP A 21 21.79 7.08 10.70
C TRP A 21 22.82 7.45 11.75
N HIS A 22 22.84 6.66 12.82
CA HIS A 22 23.83 6.75 13.88
C HIS A 22 24.61 5.45 13.96
N ASP A 23 25.86 5.52 14.42
CA ASP A 23 26.71 4.34 14.61
C ASP A 23 27.32 4.27 15.99
N GLU A 24 27.56 3.04 16.45
CA GLU A 24 28.30 2.75 17.66
C GLU A 24 29.26 1.58 17.43
N ASN A 25 30.50 1.73 17.90
CA ASN A 25 31.52 0.67 17.82
C ASN A 25 31.63 -0.05 19.15
N THR A 26 31.23 -1.31 19.18
CA THR A 26 31.21 -2.11 20.41
C THR A 26 32.58 -2.66 20.80
N ARG A 27 33.58 -2.58 19.92
CA ARG A 27 34.95 -3.10 20.09
C ARG A 27 35.01 -4.61 20.42
N ALA A 28 33.91 -5.34 20.24
CA ALA A 28 33.76 -6.72 20.67
C ALA A 28 34.24 -7.76 19.63
N GLY A 29 34.58 -7.33 18.42
CA GLY A 29 35.04 -8.18 17.32
C GLY A 29 34.13 -8.11 16.09
N ASP A 30 34.17 -9.15 15.25
CA ASP A 30 33.37 -9.21 14.03
C ASP A 30 31.89 -9.50 14.39
N ILE A 31 30.95 -8.67 13.94
CA ILE A 31 29.51 -8.96 14.07
C ILE A 31 29.17 -10.10 13.11
N ILE A 32 28.60 -11.17 13.64
CA ILE A 32 28.07 -12.30 12.85
C ILE A 32 26.62 -12.05 12.48
N ASP A 33 25.80 -11.64 13.46
CA ASP A 33 24.36 -11.52 13.29
C ASP A 33 23.75 -10.47 14.22
N ILE A 34 22.63 -9.90 13.80
CA ILE A 34 21.78 -9.01 14.59
C ILE A 34 20.36 -9.57 14.57
N VAL A 35 19.87 -9.92 15.74
CA VAL A 35 18.54 -10.52 15.91
C VAL A 35 17.64 -9.51 16.64
N PRO A 36 16.54 -9.06 16.02
CA PRO A 36 15.50 -8.33 16.75
C PRO A 36 14.90 -9.29 17.78
N LEU A 37 14.84 -8.86 19.04
CA LEU A 37 14.16 -9.63 20.07
C LEU A 37 12.68 -9.28 20.02
N ASP A 38 11.83 -10.24 19.65
CA ASP A 38 10.37 -10.12 19.74
C ASP A 38 9.96 -10.08 21.22
N SER A 39 10.12 -8.91 21.82
CA SER A 39 9.76 -8.59 23.21
C SER A 39 8.71 -7.50 23.17
N PRO A 40 7.70 -7.51 24.07
CA PRO A 40 6.71 -6.44 24.15
C PRO A 40 7.30 -5.03 24.36
N ASN A 41 8.58 -4.93 24.75
CA ASN A 41 9.38 -3.71 24.68
C ASN A 41 10.40 -3.83 23.52
N ASP A 42 10.04 -3.31 22.34
CA ASP A 42 10.83 -3.27 21.08
C ASP A 42 12.16 -2.47 21.17
N GLN A 43 12.69 -2.27 22.37
CA GLN A 43 13.84 -1.43 22.65
C GLN A 43 15.13 -2.24 22.82
N LEU A 44 15.06 -3.57 22.75
CA LEU A 44 16.22 -4.45 22.87
C LEU A 44 16.53 -5.11 21.53
N ILE A 45 17.80 -5.04 21.15
CA ILE A 45 18.33 -5.79 20.01
C ILE A 45 19.46 -6.68 20.50
N ALA A 46 19.45 -7.94 20.07
CA ALA A 46 20.54 -8.86 20.31
C ALA A 46 21.53 -8.83 19.15
N SER A 47 22.81 -8.82 19.46
CA SER A 47 23.90 -8.88 18.48
C SER A 47 24.92 -9.92 18.89
N ILE A 48 25.34 -10.75 17.93
CA ILE A 48 26.28 -11.84 18.16
C ILE A 48 27.62 -11.46 17.56
N TYR A 49 28.65 -11.48 18.40
CA TYR A 49 30.02 -11.16 18.04
C TYR A 49 30.88 -12.40 18.11
N TYR A 50 31.86 -12.50 17.22
CA TYR A 50 32.90 -13.51 17.30
C TYR A 50 34.28 -12.88 17.30
N SER A 51 35.07 -13.28 18.31
CA SER A 51 36.45 -12.90 18.44
C SER A 51 37.35 -14.04 17.95
N LYS A 52 37.96 -13.85 16.77
CA LYS A 52 38.98 -14.78 16.24
C LYS A 52 40.18 -14.93 17.17
N HIS A 53 40.53 -13.88 17.91
CA HIS A 53 41.66 -13.91 18.83
C HIS A 53 41.42 -14.89 20.00
N ASN A 54 40.19 -14.90 20.52
CA ASN A 54 39.85 -15.70 21.70
C ASN A 54 39.08 -16.98 21.37
N ASP A 55 38.71 -17.18 20.11
CA ASP A 55 37.79 -18.24 19.64
C ASP A 55 36.49 -18.29 20.46
N LEU A 56 35.92 -17.11 20.74
CA LEU A 56 34.74 -16.95 21.60
C LEU A 56 33.64 -16.17 20.88
N SER A 57 32.42 -16.67 21.02
CA SER A 57 31.19 -15.97 20.63
C SER A 57 30.58 -15.27 21.84
N THR A 58 30.22 -14.00 21.69
CA THR A 58 29.63 -13.19 22.75
C THR A 58 28.30 -12.60 22.30
N LEU A 59 27.31 -12.63 23.19
CA LEU A 59 26.00 -12.01 22.98
C LEU A 59 25.98 -10.62 23.64
N PHE A 60 25.65 -9.59 22.86
CA PHE A 60 25.44 -8.24 23.35
C PHE A 60 23.98 -7.85 23.19
N LEU A 61 23.41 -7.32 24.27
CA LEU A 61 22.08 -6.72 24.27
C LEU A 61 22.23 -5.21 24.23
N VAL A 62 21.74 -4.60 23.16
CA VAL A 62 21.71 -3.14 23.00
C VAL A 62 20.34 -2.65 23.46
N ASN A 63 20.33 -1.76 24.45
CA ASN A 63 19.11 -1.19 25.00
C ASN A 63 18.91 0.27 24.59
N PHE A 64 17.83 0.52 23.85
CA PHE A 64 17.42 1.82 23.35
C PHE A 64 16.49 2.59 24.30
N SER A 65 16.20 2.11 25.51
CA SER A 65 15.33 2.81 26.47
C SER A 65 15.79 4.22 26.82
N ASN A 66 17.10 4.52 26.74
CA ASN A 66 17.62 5.87 27.01
C ASN A 66 17.25 6.87 25.91
N VAL A 67 17.10 6.40 24.67
CA VAL A 67 16.72 7.24 23.51
C VAL A 67 15.20 7.23 23.34
N ILE A 68 14.59 6.04 23.46
CA ILE A 68 13.15 5.82 23.34
C ILE A 68 12.58 5.67 24.76
N ASN A 69 12.42 6.78 25.47
CA ASN A 69 12.09 6.77 26.90
C ASN A 69 10.59 6.92 27.23
N ARG A 70 9.75 7.03 26.20
CA ARG A 70 8.29 7.24 26.34
C ARG A 70 7.51 6.44 25.32
N THR A 71 6.24 6.19 25.62
CA THR A 71 5.26 5.65 24.67
C THR A 71 4.73 6.77 23.78
N CYS A 72 4.44 6.46 22.52
CA CYS A 72 3.84 7.40 21.59
C CYS A 72 2.39 7.75 21.99
N LEU A 73 2.06 9.02 21.87
CA LEU A 73 0.72 9.60 22.00
C LEU A 73 0.10 9.80 20.61
N VAL A 74 -1.19 10.11 20.54
CA VAL A 74 -1.91 10.31 19.27
C VAL A 74 -1.22 11.33 18.36
N ASP A 75 -0.70 12.42 18.92
CA ASP A 75 -0.03 13.49 18.16
C ASP A 75 1.30 13.06 17.51
N ASP A 76 1.88 11.95 17.97
CA ASP A 76 3.09 11.36 17.39
C ASP A 76 2.82 10.58 16.10
N TYR A 77 1.56 10.39 15.73
CA TYR A 77 1.12 9.68 14.52
C TYR A 77 0.59 10.64 13.46
N GLU A 78 0.59 10.16 12.22
CA GLU A 78 -0.01 10.78 11.05
C GLU A 78 -0.87 9.77 10.30
N SER A 79 -1.89 10.28 9.60
CA SER A 79 -2.69 9.45 8.71
C SER A 79 -1.87 9.10 7.48
N TRP A 80 -1.73 7.80 7.22
CA TRP A 80 -1.07 7.27 6.04
C TRP A 80 -2.08 6.45 5.23
N TYR A 81 -2.16 6.78 3.94
CA TYR A 81 -3.06 6.13 2.99
C TYR A 81 -2.30 5.13 2.15
N VAL A 82 -2.95 4.03 1.76
CA VAL A 82 -2.36 3.09 0.81
C VAL A 82 -2.10 3.82 -0.52
N PRO A 83 -0.85 3.88 -1.00
CA PRO A 83 -0.53 4.60 -2.21
C PRO A 83 -1.22 3.99 -3.43
N ARG A 84 -1.84 4.83 -4.27
CA ARG A 84 -2.35 4.46 -5.60
C ARG A 84 -1.92 5.49 -6.64
N PHE A 85 -2.10 5.16 -7.91
CA PHE A 85 -1.79 6.09 -9.00
C PHE A 85 -2.78 7.26 -9.00
N ASN A 86 -4.07 6.99 -8.70
CA ASN A 86 -5.08 8.03 -8.54
C ASN A 86 -6.00 7.77 -7.33
N GLY A 87 -5.99 8.69 -6.37
CA GLY A 87 -6.82 8.65 -5.17
C GLY A 87 -6.34 7.66 -4.10
N THR A 88 -7.22 7.36 -3.13
CA THR A 88 -6.94 6.52 -1.95
C THR A 88 -7.91 5.35 -1.80
N CYS A 89 -8.97 5.32 -2.61
CA CYS A 89 -9.98 4.27 -2.59
C CYS A 89 -9.50 3.03 -3.34
N TYR A 90 -9.64 1.85 -2.76
CA TYR A 90 -9.36 0.54 -3.34
C TYR A 90 -10.57 -0.38 -3.16
N HIS A 91 -11.20 -0.81 -4.25
CA HIS A 91 -12.37 -1.70 -4.21
C HIS A 91 -13.43 -1.25 -3.19
N GLU A 92 -13.89 -0.01 -3.30
CA GLU A 92 -14.87 0.64 -2.39
C GLU A 92 -14.39 0.87 -0.95
N GLN A 93 -13.12 0.59 -0.67
CA GLN A 93 -12.52 0.73 0.66
C GLN A 93 -11.34 1.68 0.63
N GLU A 94 -11.42 2.74 1.42
CA GLU A 94 -10.27 3.58 1.74
C GLU A 94 -9.70 3.10 3.07
N VAL A 95 -8.45 2.64 3.05
CA VAL A 95 -7.76 2.15 4.24
C VAL A 95 -6.78 3.21 4.72
N ILE A 96 -6.99 3.68 5.95
CA ILE A 96 -6.19 4.71 6.61
C ILE A 96 -5.47 4.06 7.79
N TYR A 97 -4.14 4.11 7.76
CA TYR A 97 -3.31 3.66 8.86
C TYR A 97 -2.86 4.87 9.70
N LEU A 98 -2.74 4.68 11.02
CA LEU A 98 -2.01 5.61 11.86
C LEU A 98 -0.54 5.19 11.86
N LYS A 99 0.27 5.94 11.11
CA LYS A 99 1.70 5.72 11.00
C LYS A 99 2.43 6.62 11.99
N LYS A 100 3.39 6.10 12.74
CA LYS A 100 4.25 6.92 13.61
C LYS A 100 5.03 7.90 12.72
N LYS A 101 5.06 9.18 13.06
CA LYS A 101 5.87 10.16 12.33
C LYS A 101 7.36 9.81 12.45
N PRO A 102 8.16 9.99 11.39
CA PRO A 102 9.61 9.78 11.46
C PRO A 102 10.30 10.62 12.53
N SER A 103 9.80 11.85 12.78
CA SER A 103 10.33 12.75 13.82
C SER A 103 9.94 12.36 15.25
N SER A 104 9.04 11.39 15.44
CA SER A 104 8.58 10.95 16.75
C SER A 104 9.46 9.84 17.32
N ILE A 105 10.34 10.22 18.24
CA ILE A 105 11.21 9.29 19.00
C ILE A 105 10.44 8.79 20.22
N CYS A 106 9.69 7.71 20.04
CA CYS A 106 8.89 7.07 21.08
C CYS A 106 8.59 5.60 20.71
N LEU A 107 8.22 4.80 21.72
CA LEU A 107 7.84 3.40 21.56
C LEU A 107 6.42 3.32 21.01
N ASN A 108 6.23 2.53 19.95
CA ASN A 108 4.95 2.41 19.28
C ASN A 108 3.88 1.87 20.25
N ASN A 109 2.73 2.52 20.29
CA ASN A 109 1.60 2.06 21.10
C ASN A 109 0.73 1.10 20.27
N GLN A 110 0.66 -0.17 20.70
CA GLN A 110 -0.10 -1.22 20.01
C GLN A 110 -1.60 -0.91 19.86
N ASN A 111 -2.14 -0.01 20.68
CA ASN A 111 -3.56 0.39 20.61
C ASN A 111 -3.91 1.11 19.30
N PHE A 112 -2.94 1.67 18.58
CA PHE A 112 -3.16 2.38 17.30
C PHE A 112 -2.85 1.52 16.07
N SER A 113 -2.71 0.20 16.23
CA SER A 113 -2.38 -0.72 15.14
C SER A 113 -3.53 -1.02 14.18
N SER A 114 -4.78 -0.75 14.58
CA SER A 114 -5.95 -1.05 13.76
C SER A 114 -6.19 0.03 12.71
N PRO A 115 -6.29 -0.32 11.42
CA PRO A 115 -6.61 0.64 10.38
C PRO A 115 -8.06 1.12 10.49
N ILE A 116 -8.31 2.35 10.04
CA ILE A 116 -9.64 2.89 9.82
C ILE A 116 -10.04 2.57 8.38
N ILE A 117 -11.23 2.00 8.19
CA ILE A 117 -11.75 1.62 6.88
C ILE A 117 -13.00 2.44 6.59
N ASN A 118 -12.93 3.29 5.57
CA ASN A 118 -14.04 4.09 5.08
C ASN A 118 -14.59 3.53 3.77
N LYS A 119 -15.90 3.71 3.53
CA LYS A 119 -16.50 3.41 2.22
C LYS A 119 -16.24 4.55 1.24
N CYS A 120 -15.92 4.20 0.00
CA CYS A 120 -15.65 5.17 -1.07
C CYS A 120 -16.12 4.66 -2.46
N PRO A 121 -16.21 5.53 -3.48
CA PRO A 121 -16.54 5.14 -4.86
C PRO A 121 -15.47 4.26 -5.53
N CYS A 122 -15.85 3.32 -6.40
CA CYS A 122 -14.88 2.61 -7.27
C CYS A 122 -14.07 3.61 -8.13
N SER A 123 -12.78 3.33 -8.30
CA SER A 123 -11.87 3.98 -9.26
C SER A 123 -11.68 3.11 -10.50
N ILE A 124 -11.27 3.71 -11.63
CA ILE A 124 -10.93 2.98 -12.87
C ILE A 124 -9.80 1.95 -12.65
N GLU A 125 -8.96 2.17 -11.65
CA GLU A 125 -7.87 1.26 -11.27
C GLU A 125 -8.34 0.01 -10.52
N ASP A 126 -9.60 -0.04 -10.07
CA ASP A 126 -10.19 -1.23 -9.44
C ASP A 126 -10.64 -2.28 -10.47
N PHE A 127 -10.61 -1.94 -11.76
CA PHE A 127 -11.10 -2.80 -12.82
C PHE A 127 -9.96 -3.75 -13.29
N PRO A 128 -10.16 -5.09 -13.28
CA PRO A 128 -9.10 -6.06 -13.59
C PRO A 128 -8.42 -5.89 -14.95
N TRP A 129 -9.11 -5.31 -15.92
CA TRP A 129 -8.60 -5.06 -17.26
C TRP A 129 -7.83 -3.75 -17.40
N TYR A 130 -7.77 -2.89 -16.37
CA TYR A 130 -6.99 -1.65 -16.41
C TYR A 130 -5.52 -1.91 -16.79
N HIS A 131 -4.99 -3.06 -16.38
CA HIS A 131 -3.64 -3.52 -16.74
C HIS A 131 -3.58 -4.43 -17.96
N VAL A 132 -4.72 -4.82 -18.54
CA VAL A 132 -4.77 -5.82 -19.61
C VAL A 132 -5.19 -5.21 -20.94
N THR A 133 -4.19 -5.00 -21.78
CA THR A 133 -4.26 -4.29 -23.05
C THR A 133 -4.97 -5.04 -24.19
N ASN A 134 -5.37 -6.30 -24.01
CA ASN A 134 -5.80 -7.16 -25.13
C ASN A 134 -7.24 -7.69 -25.01
N TYR A 135 -8.03 -7.25 -24.03
CA TYR A 135 -9.42 -7.67 -23.86
C TYR A 135 -10.40 -6.59 -24.31
N SER A 136 -10.55 -6.42 -25.63
CA SER A 136 -11.61 -5.59 -26.22
C SER A 136 -12.81 -6.45 -26.62
N GLU A 137 -14.03 -5.97 -26.36
CA GLU A 137 -15.26 -6.53 -26.91
C GLU A 137 -15.28 -6.36 -28.45
N PRO A 138 -16.10 -7.15 -29.18
CA PRO A 138 -16.30 -6.95 -30.61
C PRO A 138 -16.66 -5.50 -30.92
N TYR A 139 -16.16 -4.97 -32.04
CA TYR A 139 -16.34 -3.56 -32.47
C TYR A 139 -15.55 -2.51 -31.67
N TYR A 140 -14.66 -2.93 -30.78
CA TYR A 140 -13.70 -2.06 -30.09
C TYR A 140 -12.28 -2.57 -30.33
N TYR A 141 -11.32 -1.65 -30.38
CA TYR A 141 -9.90 -1.96 -30.40
C TYR A 141 -9.19 -1.22 -29.27
N PHE A 142 -8.11 -1.81 -28.77
CA PHE A 142 -7.34 -1.21 -27.68
C PHE A 142 -6.33 -0.19 -28.20
N LYS A 143 -6.32 1.02 -27.62
CA LYS A 143 -5.34 2.08 -27.90
C LYS A 143 -5.17 3.00 -26.68
N ASP A 144 -3.93 3.33 -26.34
CA ASP A 144 -3.58 4.28 -25.27
C ASP A 144 -4.24 3.98 -23.91
N ASN A 145 -4.30 2.70 -23.50
CA ASN A 145 -4.96 2.22 -22.27
C ASN A 145 -6.48 2.38 -22.24
N VAL A 146 -7.11 2.57 -23.41
CA VAL A 146 -8.56 2.72 -23.54
C VAL A 146 -9.08 1.84 -24.70
N CYS A 147 -10.25 1.23 -24.52
CA CYS A 147 -10.97 0.59 -25.64
C CYS A 147 -11.67 1.67 -26.45
N MET A 148 -11.18 1.89 -27.67
CA MET A 148 -11.78 2.81 -28.61
C MET A 148 -12.75 2.06 -29.51
N TYR A 149 -13.90 2.67 -29.77
CA TYR A 149 -14.85 2.18 -30.75
C TYR A 149 -14.17 2.11 -32.14
N ASP A 150 -14.38 1.00 -32.84
CA ASP A 150 -13.93 0.82 -34.22
C ASP A 150 -14.87 1.57 -35.17
N PRO A 151 -14.45 2.70 -35.77
CA PRO A 151 -15.29 3.49 -36.66
C PRO A 151 -15.66 2.77 -37.97
N PHE A 152 -14.99 1.65 -38.27
CA PHE A 152 -15.30 0.80 -39.42
C PHE A 152 -16.29 -0.33 -39.08
N SER A 153 -16.70 -0.43 -37.81
CA SER A 153 -17.77 -1.34 -37.43
C SER A 153 -19.13 -0.79 -37.84
N ASN A 154 -20.07 -1.67 -38.24
CA ASN A 154 -21.46 -1.29 -38.51
C ASN A 154 -22.28 -1.08 -37.20
N PHE A 155 -21.62 -1.04 -36.04
CA PHE A 155 -22.26 -0.92 -34.74
C PHE A 155 -22.57 0.54 -34.43
N VAL A 156 -23.81 0.88 -34.09
CA VAL A 156 -24.15 2.25 -33.64
C VAL A 156 -24.07 2.29 -32.12
N GLU A 157 -23.18 3.11 -31.58
CA GLU A 157 -23.04 3.28 -30.14
C GLU A 157 -24.34 3.86 -29.55
N SER A 158 -24.90 3.14 -28.57
CA SER A 158 -26.14 3.58 -27.91
C SER A 158 -25.82 4.59 -26.81
N PHE A 159 -26.64 5.64 -26.67
CA PHE A 159 -26.55 6.54 -25.52
C PHE A 159 -26.95 5.80 -24.24
N LYS A 160 -25.95 5.29 -23.51
CA LYS A 160 -26.18 4.51 -22.29
C LYS A 160 -26.23 5.41 -21.05
N LYS A 161 -27.06 5.03 -20.07
CA LYS A 161 -27.20 5.74 -18.77
C LYS A 161 -26.73 4.88 -17.60
N CYS A 162 -26.42 5.47 -16.46
CA CYS A 162 -26.11 4.71 -15.25
C CYS A 162 -27.37 4.36 -14.46
N ARG A 163 -27.47 3.12 -13.97
CA ARG A 163 -28.60 2.69 -13.11
C ARG A 163 -28.71 3.52 -11.84
N ASN A 164 -27.57 3.90 -11.26
CA ASN A 164 -27.48 4.63 -9.99
C ASN A 164 -27.44 6.16 -10.17
N GLY A 165 -27.73 6.69 -11.37
CA GLY A 165 -27.65 8.13 -11.65
C GLY A 165 -26.23 8.72 -11.74
N GLY A 166 -25.20 7.89 -11.64
CA GLY A 166 -23.80 8.30 -11.84
C GLY A 166 -23.48 8.72 -13.28
N LYS A 167 -22.24 9.16 -13.50
CA LYS A 167 -21.76 9.55 -14.83
C LYS A 167 -21.28 8.31 -15.59
N PRO A 168 -21.85 8.03 -16.79
CA PRO A 168 -21.42 6.88 -17.60
C PRO A 168 -20.01 7.12 -18.15
N LEU A 169 -19.24 6.04 -18.28
CA LEU A 169 -17.93 6.03 -18.90
C LEU A 169 -18.00 5.30 -20.25
N PRO A 170 -18.50 5.95 -21.32
CA PRO A 170 -18.73 5.30 -22.61
C PRO A 170 -17.45 4.77 -23.26
N HIS A 171 -16.31 5.43 -23.03
CA HIS A 171 -14.99 4.98 -23.47
C HIS A 171 -14.54 3.63 -22.86
N LEU A 172 -15.31 3.09 -21.89
CA LEU A 172 -15.06 1.80 -21.29
C LEU A 172 -16.08 0.74 -21.71
N ASP A 173 -17.12 1.08 -22.47
CA ASP A 173 -18.22 0.15 -22.81
C ASP A 173 -17.78 -1.06 -23.68
N GLY A 174 -16.51 -1.10 -24.12
CA GLY A 174 -15.86 -2.20 -24.83
C GLY A 174 -14.98 -3.13 -23.96
N PHE A 175 -15.01 -3.01 -22.62
CA PHE A 175 -14.32 -3.95 -21.73
C PHE A 175 -15.29 -4.97 -21.09
N PRO A 176 -14.81 -6.15 -20.64
CA PRO A 176 -15.65 -7.18 -20.04
C PRO A 176 -16.43 -6.68 -18.82
N LYS A 177 -17.76 -6.82 -18.85
CA LYS A 177 -18.68 -6.36 -17.79
C LYS A 177 -18.21 -6.76 -16.39
N LEU A 178 -18.38 -5.86 -15.42
CA LEU A 178 -18.22 -6.14 -13.98
C LEU A 178 -19.57 -6.45 -13.31
N ASP A 179 -19.51 -7.05 -12.13
CA ASP A 179 -20.66 -7.22 -11.25
C ASP A 179 -21.15 -5.84 -10.78
N PRO A 180 -22.44 -5.48 -10.91
CA PRO A 180 -22.96 -4.17 -10.52
C PRO A 180 -22.86 -3.88 -9.02
N ASP A 181 -22.68 -4.89 -8.17
CA ASP A 181 -22.62 -4.77 -6.71
C ASP A 181 -21.19 -4.93 -6.14
N SER A 182 -20.17 -5.08 -6.99
CA SER A 182 -18.77 -5.12 -6.55
C SER A 182 -17.83 -4.64 -7.64
N CYS A 183 -16.70 -3.99 -7.28
CA CYS A 183 -15.61 -3.78 -8.25
C CYS A 183 -14.88 -5.14 -8.57
N ALA A 184 -15.62 -6.18 -8.97
CA ALA A 184 -15.14 -7.51 -9.32
C ALA A 184 -15.89 -8.07 -10.54
N PRO A 185 -15.33 -9.02 -11.31
CA PRO A 185 -16.00 -9.60 -12.46
C PRO A 185 -17.23 -10.42 -12.05
N PRO A 186 -18.33 -10.37 -12.82
CA PRO A 186 -19.56 -11.04 -12.49
C PRO A 186 -19.37 -12.54 -12.70
N LYS A 187 -19.96 -13.34 -11.82
CA LYS A 187 -19.90 -14.80 -11.89
C LYS A 187 -20.67 -15.38 -13.08
N THR A 188 -21.54 -14.60 -13.72
CA THR A 188 -22.32 -15.04 -14.87
C THR A 188 -22.42 -13.93 -15.92
N ARG A 189 -22.09 -14.32 -17.16
CA ARG A 189 -22.21 -13.50 -18.36
C ARG A 189 -23.69 -13.41 -18.72
N VAL A 190 -24.18 -12.22 -19.08
CA VAL A 190 -25.15 -11.94 -20.16
C VAL A 190 -25.89 -10.63 -19.86
N GLU A 191 -25.82 -9.69 -20.81
CA GLU A 191 -26.96 -8.89 -21.27
C GLU A 191 -26.47 -8.03 -22.45
N GLU A 192 -26.42 -8.60 -23.65
CA GLU A 192 -25.86 -7.98 -24.87
C GLU A 192 -26.62 -6.74 -25.38
N TYR A 193 -27.70 -6.29 -24.71
CA TYR A 193 -28.55 -5.19 -25.19
C TYR A 193 -29.05 -4.24 -24.08
N SER A 194 -28.21 -3.97 -23.07
CA SER A 194 -28.57 -3.07 -21.98
C SER A 194 -28.54 -1.59 -22.43
N LYS A 195 -29.62 -0.85 -22.12
CA LYS A 195 -29.67 0.64 -22.22
C LYS A 195 -28.76 1.33 -21.18
N TYR A 196 -28.09 0.55 -20.34
CA TYR A 196 -27.26 1.05 -19.25
C TYR A 196 -25.77 0.85 -19.53
N SER A 197 -24.96 1.84 -19.16
CA SER A 197 -23.52 1.80 -19.38
C SER A 197 -22.92 0.70 -18.52
N HIS A 198 -21.94 -0.01 -19.06
CA HIS A 198 -21.23 -1.05 -18.33
C HIS A 198 -20.46 -0.45 -17.14
N TYR A 199 -20.06 0.83 -17.24
CA TYR A 199 -19.23 1.51 -16.25
C TYR A 199 -19.77 2.89 -15.90
N CYS A 200 -19.81 3.14 -14.60
CA CYS A 200 -20.41 4.34 -14.03
C CYS A 200 -19.58 4.79 -12.84
N ILE A 201 -19.25 6.07 -12.79
CA ILE A 201 -18.67 6.69 -11.60
C ILE A 201 -19.77 7.42 -10.84
N SER A 202 -19.82 7.25 -9.52
CA SER A 202 -20.71 8.05 -8.69
C SER A 202 -20.21 9.49 -8.64
N GLU A 203 -21.11 10.47 -8.71
CA GLU A 203 -20.77 11.86 -8.40
C GLU A 203 -20.62 12.02 -6.89
N GLY A 204 -19.52 11.48 -6.35
CA GLY A 204 -19.02 11.87 -5.04
C GLY A 204 -18.45 13.27 -5.16
N SER A 205 -19.06 14.23 -4.48
CA SER A 205 -18.63 15.62 -4.40
C SER A 205 -17.15 15.73 -4.00
N TRP A 206 -16.27 15.95 -4.98
CA TRP A 206 -14.92 16.41 -4.74
C TRP A 206 -15.01 17.82 -4.16
N LYS A 207 -14.98 17.94 -2.83
CA LYS A 207 -14.59 19.19 -2.20
C LYS A 207 -13.07 19.12 -2.04
N LEU A 208 -12.40 20.00 -2.78
CA LEU A 208 -11.00 20.38 -2.56
C LEU A 208 -10.78 20.78 -1.09
#